data_AF-Q0QKD0-F1
#
_entry.id   AF-Q0QKD0-F1
#
_cell.length_a   1.000
_cell.length_b   1.000
_cell.length_c   1.000
_cell.angle_alpha   90.00
_cell.angle_beta   90.00
_cell.angle_gamma   90.00
#
_symmetry.space_group_name_H-M   'P 1'
#
loop_
_entity.id
_entity.type
_entity.pdbx_description
1 polymer ?
#
loop_
_entity_poly.entity_id
_entity_poly.type
_entity_poly.pdbx_seq_one_letter_code
_entity_poly.pdbx_strand_id
1 'polypeptide(L)'
;DTPRKISAGQAFNPWLYINNHKSSFFYTKEEVYDTIANSICVALAWWWIGSAIGHWHFWILYASIMSVSAAIMIAVFFVQHNFPGSYASGEEGWSYFKGAIEGSSFLIMPPLLNWFTADIAYHHVHHLSERIPNYRLRTCHEENRNNFDNVTRLQLHQLWKCFSLILWDEDSSQLASVKTAVPMD
;
A
#
# COMPACT_ATOMS: atom_id res chain seq x y z
N ASP A 1 13.46 11.51 29.68
CA ASP A 1 13.55 11.26 31.14
C ASP A 1 13.80 9.81 31.57
N THR A 2 13.27 8.81 30.87
CA THR A 2 13.44 7.39 31.23
C THR A 2 14.88 6.86 31.21
N PRO A 3 15.74 7.18 30.21
CA PRO A 3 17.11 6.68 30.20
C PRO A 3 17.94 7.22 31.38
N ARG A 4 17.64 8.43 31.84
CA ARG A 4 18.30 9.10 32.99
C ARG A 4 17.93 8.49 34.34
N LYS A 5 16.76 7.83 34.45
CA LYS A 5 16.30 7.17 35.69
C LYS A 5 16.88 5.76 35.86
N ILE A 6 17.11 5.05 34.75
CA ILE A 6 17.73 3.72 34.75
C ILE A 6 19.21 3.81 35.16
N SER A 7 19.92 4.87 34.74
CA SER A 7 21.30 5.13 35.17
C SER A 7 21.46 5.51 36.66
N ALA A 8 20.35 5.75 37.38
CA ALA A 8 20.34 6.14 38.79
C ALA A 8 20.00 4.98 39.76
N GLY A 9 19.97 3.73 39.28
CA GLY A 9 19.75 2.54 40.12
C GLY A 9 18.29 2.28 40.52
N GLN A 10 17.32 3.01 39.94
CA GLN A 10 15.90 2.71 40.14
C GLN A 10 15.48 1.52 39.27
N ALA A 11 14.83 0.52 39.88
CA ALA A 11 14.30 -0.65 39.18
C ALA A 11 13.32 -0.23 38.09
N PHE A 12 13.50 -0.77 36.87
CA PHE A 12 12.56 -0.53 35.76
C PHE A 12 11.19 -1.10 36.14
N ASN A 13 10.18 -0.23 36.19
CA ASN A 13 8.79 -0.61 36.38
C ASN A 13 8.07 -0.60 35.02
N PRO A 14 7.79 -1.78 34.42
CA PRO A 14 7.17 -1.86 33.10
C PRO A 14 5.79 -1.21 33.07
N TRP A 15 5.01 -1.35 34.15
CA TRP A 15 3.66 -0.79 34.27
C TRP A 15 3.66 0.74 34.29
N LEU A 16 4.59 1.35 35.04
CA LEU A 16 4.72 2.81 35.08
C LEU A 16 5.21 3.37 33.75
N TYR A 17 6.09 2.64 33.05
CA TYR A 17 6.55 3.01 31.71
C TYR A 17 5.39 2.98 30.72
N ILE A 18 4.65 1.87 30.62
CA ILE A 18 3.52 1.71 29.70
C ILE A 18 2.45 2.78 29.96
N ASN A 19 2.12 3.05 31.23
CA ASN A 19 1.06 4.01 31.55
C ASN A 19 1.38 5.46 31.22
N ASN A 20 2.67 5.83 31.19
CA ASN A 20 3.13 7.20 30.96
C ASN A 20 3.80 7.39 29.59
N HIS A 21 4.05 6.31 28.85
CA HIS A 21 4.68 6.37 27.55
C HIS A 21 3.67 6.90 26.52
N LYS A 22 3.95 8.09 25.98
CA LYS A 22 3.26 8.60 24.79
C LYS A 22 4.02 8.10 23.57
N SER A 23 3.47 7.09 22.92
CA SER A 23 4.02 6.56 21.67
C SER A 23 3.91 7.62 20.57
N SER A 24 4.91 7.72 19.71
CA SER A 24 4.80 8.47 18.45
C SER A 24 3.98 7.72 17.39
N PHE A 25 3.71 6.43 17.61
CA PHE A 25 3.08 5.52 16.66
C PHE A 25 1.63 5.16 17.02
N PHE A 26 1.23 5.31 18.27
CA PHE A 26 -0.12 4.98 18.75
C PHE A 26 -0.74 6.21 19.39
N TYR A 27 -1.94 6.56 18.93
CA TYR A 27 -2.69 7.74 19.38
C TYR A 27 -3.43 7.46 20.68
N THR A 28 -3.81 6.21 20.94
CA THR A 28 -4.55 5.79 22.14
C THR A 28 -3.92 4.56 22.81
N LYS A 29 -4.27 4.29 24.07
CA LYS A 29 -3.79 3.09 24.79
C LYS A 29 -4.51 1.83 24.29
N GLU A 30 -5.75 2.01 23.86
CA GLU A 30 -6.61 1.01 23.27
C GLU A 30 -5.98 0.44 22.00
N GLU A 31 -5.43 1.29 21.11
CA GLU A 31 -4.70 0.84 19.92
C GLU A 31 -3.51 -0.07 20.26
N VAL A 32 -2.80 0.22 21.36
CA VAL A 32 -1.68 -0.62 21.82
C VAL A 32 -2.20 -1.97 22.29
N TYR A 33 -3.27 -2.00 23.09
CA TYR A 33 -3.87 -3.25 23.57
C TYR A 33 -4.38 -4.10 22.41
N ASP A 34 -5.09 -3.50 21.46
CA ASP A 34 -5.62 -4.19 20.28
C ASP A 34 -4.49 -4.75 19.42
N THR A 35 -3.42 -3.98 19.21
CA THR A 35 -2.26 -4.42 18.43
C THR A 35 -1.52 -5.59 19.10
N ILE A 36 -1.31 -5.51 20.43
CA ILE A 36 -0.66 -6.59 21.19
C ILE A 36 -1.55 -7.84 21.19
N ALA A 37 -2.85 -7.69 21.48
CA ALA A 37 -3.79 -8.80 21.49
C ALA A 37 -3.86 -9.50 20.12
N ASN A 38 -3.98 -8.73 19.03
CA ASN A 38 -3.95 -9.26 17.68
C ASN A 38 -2.63 -10.01 17.37
N SER A 39 -1.49 -9.43 17.75
CA SER A 39 -0.17 -10.05 17.54
C SER A 39 -0.04 -11.37 18.31
N ILE A 40 -0.54 -11.43 19.55
CA ILE A 40 -0.57 -12.66 20.35
C ILE A 40 -1.48 -13.69 19.69
N CYS A 41 -2.69 -13.32 19.27
CA CYS A 41 -3.61 -14.22 18.58
C CYS A 41 -2.99 -14.82 17.31
N VAL A 42 -2.35 -14.01 16.48
CA VAL A 42 -1.67 -14.46 15.26
C VAL A 42 -0.48 -15.36 15.59
N ALA A 43 0.35 -15.01 16.57
CA ALA A 43 1.48 -15.82 16.99
C ALA A 43 1.05 -17.18 17.55
N LEU A 44 -0.03 -17.22 18.33
CA LEU A 44 -0.62 -18.47 18.82
C LEU A 44 -1.18 -19.31 17.68
N ALA A 45 -1.83 -18.70 16.69
CA ALA A 45 -2.31 -19.41 15.49
C ALA A 45 -1.15 -20.03 14.70
N TRP A 46 -0.06 -19.27 14.45
CA TRP A 46 1.15 -19.79 13.81
C TRP A 46 1.80 -20.92 14.60
N TRP A 47 1.88 -20.78 15.93
CA TRP A 47 2.39 -21.84 16.80
C TRP A 47 1.55 -23.11 16.71
N TRP A 48 0.22 -22.97 16.75
CA TRP A 48 -0.71 -24.10 16.71
C TRP A 48 -0.65 -24.83 15.37
N ILE A 49 -0.70 -24.10 14.25
CA ILE A 49 -0.56 -24.70 12.90
C ILE A 49 0.81 -25.34 12.75
N GLY A 50 1.88 -24.64 13.14
CA GLY A 50 3.24 -25.17 13.11
C GLY A 50 3.42 -26.42 13.97
N SER A 51 2.72 -26.53 15.09
CA SER A 51 2.71 -27.75 15.92
C SER A 51 1.98 -28.91 15.24
N ALA A 52 0.96 -28.63 14.42
CA ALA A 52 0.18 -29.66 13.72
C ALA A 52 0.87 -30.24 12.48
N ILE A 53 1.58 -29.41 11.70
CA ILE A 53 2.23 -29.83 10.43
C ILE A 53 3.77 -29.79 10.46
N GLY A 54 4.36 -29.35 11.57
CA GLY A 54 5.79 -29.10 11.74
C GLY A 54 6.18 -27.65 11.42
N HIS A 55 6.86 -26.99 12.34
CA HIS A 55 7.20 -25.57 12.22
C HIS A 55 8.01 -25.23 10.96
N TRP A 56 8.92 -26.11 10.55
CA TRP A 56 9.70 -25.92 9.32
C TRP A 56 8.82 -25.90 8.07
N HIS A 57 7.92 -26.88 7.93
CA HIS A 57 6.98 -26.94 6.80
C HIS A 57 6.03 -25.73 6.80
N PHE A 58 5.52 -25.36 7.98
CA PHE A 58 4.69 -24.18 8.13
C PHE A 58 5.39 -22.91 7.63
N TRP A 59 6.61 -22.63 8.10
CA TRP A 59 7.30 -21.40 7.75
C TRP A 59 7.69 -21.31 6.28
N ILE A 60 8.08 -22.42 5.65
CA ILE A 60 8.36 -22.44 4.20
C ILE A 60 7.09 -22.10 3.41
N LEU A 61 5.97 -22.75 3.71
CA LEU A 61 4.70 -22.51 3.02
C LEU A 61 4.19 -21.09 3.27
N TYR A 62 4.19 -20.66 4.54
CA TYR A 62 3.74 -19.34 4.95
C TYR A 62 4.57 -18.25 4.26
N ALA A 63 5.90 -18.31 4.36
CA ALA A 63 6.78 -17.33 3.73
C ALA A 63 6.56 -17.29 2.21
N SER A 64 6.50 -18.45 1.54
CA SER A 64 6.30 -18.51 0.09
C SER A 64 4.97 -17.88 -0.33
N ILE A 65 3.87 -18.25 0.33
CA ILE A 65 2.52 -17.74 0.02
C ILE A 65 2.43 -16.24 0.32
N MET A 66 2.99 -15.79 1.45
CA MET A 66 2.98 -14.38 1.83
C MET A 66 3.84 -13.54 0.90
N SER A 67 5.01 -14.04 0.49
CA SER A 67 5.89 -13.34 -0.47
C SER A 67 5.21 -13.19 -1.83
N VAL A 68 4.57 -14.24 -2.36
CA VAL A 68 3.84 -14.16 -3.63
C VAL A 68 2.63 -13.23 -3.50
N SER A 69 1.87 -13.33 -2.42
CA SER A 69 0.73 -12.44 -2.15
C SER A 69 1.16 -10.98 -2.06
N ALA A 70 2.25 -10.70 -1.34
CA ALA A 70 2.82 -9.36 -1.23
C ALA A 70 3.30 -8.83 -2.58
N ALA A 71 4.01 -9.65 -3.37
CA ALA A 71 4.48 -9.27 -4.69
C ALA A 71 3.32 -8.93 -5.64
N ILE A 72 2.24 -9.74 -5.62
CA ILE A 72 1.03 -9.46 -6.41
C ILE A 72 0.39 -8.14 -5.98
N MET A 73 0.22 -7.92 -4.68
CA MET A 73 -0.40 -6.68 -4.18
C MET A 73 0.45 -5.45 -4.51
N ILE A 74 1.77 -5.52 -4.32
CA ILE A 74 2.70 -4.46 -4.73
C ILE A 74 2.59 -4.22 -6.23
N ALA A 75 2.50 -5.27 -7.05
CA ALA A 75 2.35 -5.12 -8.49
C ALA A 75 1.05 -4.39 -8.87
N VAL A 76 -0.08 -4.67 -8.20
CA VAL A 76 -1.36 -3.97 -8.43
C VAL A 76 -1.22 -2.47 -8.18
N PHE A 77 -0.63 -2.07 -7.06
CA PHE A 77 -0.38 -0.64 -6.78
C PHE A 77 0.65 -0.03 -7.74
N PHE A 78 1.71 -0.78 -8.04
CA PHE A 78 2.79 -0.33 -8.90
C PHE A 78 2.23 0.02 -10.29
N VAL A 79 1.53 -0.89 -10.95
CA VAL A 79 1.00 -0.65 -12.30
C VAL A 79 -0.09 0.41 -12.31
N GLN A 80 -0.77 0.63 -11.19
CA GLN A 80 -1.76 1.69 -11.09
C GLN A 80 -1.15 3.10 -11.05
N HIS A 81 0.15 3.23 -10.77
CA HIS A 81 0.92 4.47 -10.83
C HIS A 81 1.94 4.52 -11.96
N ASN A 82 2.39 3.36 -12.45
CA ASN A 82 3.48 3.22 -13.40
C ASN A 82 2.95 2.71 -14.74
N PHE A 83 2.22 3.55 -15.45
CA PHE A 83 1.61 3.20 -16.72
C PHE A 83 1.94 4.24 -17.81
N PRO A 84 1.81 3.88 -19.11
CA PRO A 84 2.12 4.81 -20.18
C PRO A 84 1.27 6.08 -20.08
N GLY A 85 1.93 7.24 -20.03
CA GLY A 85 1.27 8.53 -19.87
C GLY A 85 0.93 8.92 -18.43
N SER A 86 1.35 8.13 -17.43
CA SER A 86 1.14 8.48 -16.02
C SER A 86 1.86 9.78 -15.68
N TYR A 87 1.11 10.75 -15.16
CA TYR A 87 1.64 12.05 -14.78
C TYR A 87 2.52 11.95 -13.52
N ALA A 88 3.69 12.56 -13.59
CA ALA A 88 4.60 12.75 -12.46
C ALA A 88 5.26 14.13 -12.58
N SER A 89 5.41 14.83 -11.46
CA SER A 89 6.09 16.12 -11.41
C SER A 89 6.88 16.28 -10.12
N GLY A 90 7.90 17.15 -10.16
CA GLY A 90 8.53 17.70 -8.97
C GLY A 90 7.58 18.66 -8.21
N GLU A 91 8.15 19.44 -7.29
CA GLU A 91 7.38 20.36 -6.43
C GLU A 91 6.79 21.55 -7.20
N GLU A 92 7.53 22.06 -8.20
CA GLU A 92 7.11 23.23 -8.96
C GLU A 92 5.98 22.86 -9.94
N GLY A 93 4.84 23.57 -9.86
CA GLY A 93 3.67 23.31 -10.70
C GLY A 93 2.86 22.05 -10.35
N TRP A 94 3.13 21.41 -9.21
CA TRP A 94 2.37 20.24 -8.77
C TRP A 94 0.90 20.57 -8.46
N SER A 95 0.00 19.71 -8.92
CA SER A 95 -1.43 19.79 -8.64
C SER A 95 -1.92 18.47 -8.06
N TYR A 96 -2.51 18.53 -6.86
CA TYR A 96 -3.10 17.36 -6.21
C TYR A 96 -4.12 16.65 -7.09
N PHE A 97 -5.04 17.40 -7.70
CA PHE A 97 -6.07 16.83 -8.56
C PHE A 97 -5.47 16.15 -9.80
N LYS A 98 -4.46 16.80 -10.41
CA LYS A 98 -3.77 16.24 -11.57
C LYS A 98 -2.99 14.97 -11.20
N GLY A 99 -2.27 14.99 -10.09
CA GLY A 99 -1.58 13.81 -9.55
C GLY A 99 -2.53 12.66 -9.25
N ALA A 100 -3.68 12.95 -8.64
CA ALA A 100 -4.68 11.95 -8.30
C ALA A 100 -5.36 11.34 -9.53
N ILE A 101 -5.69 12.13 -10.55
CA ILE A 101 -6.47 11.68 -11.72
C ILE A 101 -5.59 11.20 -12.87
N GLU A 102 -4.53 11.93 -13.20
CA GLU A 102 -3.64 11.64 -14.34
C GLU A 102 -2.39 10.83 -13.92
N GLY A 103 -2.00 10.89 -12.64
CA GLY A 103 -0.90 10.09 -12.07
C GLY A 103 -1.33 8.74 -11.51
N SER A 104 -2.61 8.40 -11.66
CA SER A 104 -3.15 7.09 -11.28
C SER A 104 -4.10 6.57 -12.36
N SER A 105 -4.43 5.28 -12.29
CA SER A 105 -5.28 4.61 -13.28
C SER A 105 -6.43 3.84 -12.65
N PHE A 106 -7.45 3.58 -13.46
CA PHE A 106 -8.52 2.65 -13.17
C PHE A 106 -8.18 1.28 -13.76
N LEU A 107 -7.88 0.30 -12.89
CA LEU A 107 -7.59 -1.07 -13.31
C LEU A 107 -8.89 -1.85 -13.54
N ILE A 108 -9.15 -2.26 -14.78
CA ILE A 108 -10.33 -3.04 -15.14
C ILE A 108 -10.11 -4.49 -14.71
N MET A 109 -10.77 -4.86 -13.61
CA MET A 109 -10.71 -6.20 -13.04
C MET A 109 -12.07 -6.91 -13.12
N PRO A 110 -12.09 -8.26 -13.24
CA PRO A 110 -13.32 -9.03 -13.06
C PRO A 110 -13.83 -8.90 -11.62
N PRO A 111 -15.14 -9.11 -11.37
CA PRO A 111 -15.76 -8.92 -10.06
C PRO A 111 -15.07 -9.68 -8.92
N LEU A 112 -14.55 -10.88 -9.19
CA LEU A 112 -13.84 -11.68 -8.19
C LEU A 112 -12.57 -10.97 -7.71
N LEU A 113 -11.77 -10.43 -8.65
CA LEU A 113 -10.54 -9.72 -8.29
C LEU A 113 -10.86 -8.39 -7.61
N ASN A 114 -11.88 -7.67 -8.09
CA ASN A 114 -12.37 -6.47 -7.39
C ASN A 114 -12.74 -6.77 -5.94
N TRP A 115 -13.46 -7.86 -5.67
CA TRP A 115 -13.79 -8.26 -4.31
C TRP A 115 -12.54 -8.57 -3.48
N PHE A 116 -11.60 -9.35 -4.03
CA PHE A 116 -10.35 -9.68 -3.34
C PHE A 116 -9.48 -8.45 -3.02
N THR A 117 -9.47 -7.46 -3.90
CA THR A 117 -8.72 -6.21 -3.71
C THR A 117 -9.58 -5.10 -3.09
N ALA A 118 -10.78 -5.43 -2.59
CA ALA A 118 -11.75 -4.50 -2.01
C ALA A 118 -12.07 -3.27 -2.89
N ASP A 119 -12.12 -3.41 -4.22
CA ASP A 119 -12.34 -2.32 -5.20
C ASP A 119 -11.22 -1.26 -5.27
N ILE A 120 -10.00 -1.54 -4.78
CA ILE A 120 -8.83 -0.64 -4.98
C ILE A 120 -8.48 -0.40 -6.46
N ALA A 121 -9.07 -1.19 -7.36
CA ALA A 121 -9.09 -0.99 -8.80
C ALA A 121 -9.38 0.47 -9.21
N TYR A 122 -10.26 1.13 -8.47
CA TYR A 122 -10.66 2.54 -8.61
C TYR A 122 -9.68 3.48 -7.89
N HIS A 123 -8.38 3.28 -8.09
CA HIS A 123 -7.30 3.89 -7.32
C HIS A 123 -7.28 5.42 -7.44
N HIS A 124 -7.73 5.95 -8.57
CA HIS A 124 -7.88 7.39 -8.77
C HIS A 124 -8.88 8.04 -7.80
N VAL A 125 -9.95 7.33 -7.42
CA VAL A 125 -10.89 7.80 -6.39
C VAL A 125 -10.22 7.74 -5.02
N HIS A 126 -9.44 6.69 -4.75
CA HIS A 126 -8.68 6.56 -3.50
C HIS A 126 -7.66 7.69 -3.34
N HIS A 127 -6.93 8.06 -4.40
CA HIS A 127 -6.02 9.21 -4.37
C HIS A 127 -6.73 10.54 -4.24
N LEU A 128 -7.90 10.68 -4.85
CA LEU A 128 -8.69 11.91 -4.73
C LEU A 128 -9.29 12.08 -3.32
N SER A 129 -9.57 10.98 -2.63
CA SER A 129 -10.00 11.00 -1.24
C SER A 129 -9.74 9.65 -0.55
N GLU A 130 -8.64 9.54 0.18
CA GLU A 130 -8.28 8.31 0.91
C GLU A 130 -9.22 8.00 2.08
N ARG A 131 -10.11 8.95 2.41
CA ARG A 131 -11.16 8.83 3.43
C ARG A 131 -12.33 7.97 2.96
N ILE A 132 -12.49 7.77 1.65
CA ILE A 132 -13.52 6.88 1.11
C ILE A 132 -13.04 5.43 1.30
N PRO A 133 -13.76 4.61 2.07
CA PRO A 133 -13.33 3.24 2.28
C PRO A 133 -13.43 2.44 0.98
N ASN A 134 -12.53 1.48 0.79
CA ASN A 134 -12.34 0.82 -0.52
C ASN A 134 -13.64 0.24 -1.10
N TYR A 135 -14.49 -0.37 -0.26
CA TYR A 135 -15.80 -0.93 -0.66
C TYR A 135 -16.82 0.09 -1.18
N ARG A 136 -16.54 1.41 -1.13
CA ARG A 136 -17.36 2.49 -1.70
C ARG A 136 -16.73 3.16 -2.92
N LEU A 137 -15.49 2.81 -3.30
CA LEU A 137 -14.79 3.47 -4.41
C LEU A 137 -15.53 3.28 -5.73
N ARG A 138 -16.03 2.07 -5.99
CA ARG A 138 -16.87 1.78 -7.15
C ARG A 138 -18.10 2.70 -7.19
N THR A 139 -18.88 2.76 -6.11
CA THR A 139 -20.09 3.60 -6.06
C THR A 139 -19.77 5.06 -6.33
N CYS A 140 -18.71 5.59 -5.70
CA CYS A 140 -18.26 6.97 -5.92
C CYS A 140 -17.84 7.21 -7.38
N HIS A 141 -17.12 6.26 -8.00
CA HIS A 141 -16.77 6.32 -9.42
C HIS A 141 -18.01 6.39 -10.31
N GLU A 142 -18.98 5.50 -10.09
CA GLU A 142 -20.16 5.40 -10.93
C GLU A 142 -21.07 6.63 -10.80
N GLU A 143 -21.26 7.14 -9.58
CA GLU A 143 -22.06 8.36 -9.32
C GLU A 143 -21.44 9.63 -9.91
N ASN A 144 -20.12 9.64 -10.13
CA ASN A 144 -19.37 10.79 -10.65
C ASN A 144 -18.68 10.48 -11.98
N ARG A 145 -19.21 9.54 -12.76
CA ARG A 145 -18.54 9.00 -13.95
C ARG A 145 -18.05 10.09 -14.92
N ASN A 146 -18.85 11.13 -15.12
CA ASN A 146 -18.54 12.26 -16.01
C ASN A 146 -17.30 13.07 -15.58
N ASN A 147 -16.87 12.96 -14.31
CA ASN A 147 -15.68 13.61 -13.80
C ASN A 147 -14.40 12.77 -14.02
N PHE A 148 -14.55 11.53 -14.50
CA PHE A 148 -13.47 10.55 -14.62
C PHE A 148 -13.20 10.11 -16.06
N ASP A 149 -13.65 10.88 -17.04
CA ASP A 149 -13.43 10.59 -18.46
C ASP A 149 -11.94 10.60 -18.84
N ASN A 150 -11.14 11.42 -18.15
CA ASN A 150 -9.69 11.54 -18.38
C ASN A 150 -8.85 10.50 -17.61
N VAL A 151 -9.48 9.64 -16.80
CA VAL A 151 -8.75 8.61 -16.04
C VAL A 151 -8.30 7.51 -16.99
N THR A 152 -7.01 7.18 -16.97
CA THR A 152 -6.46 6.09 -17.76
C THR A 152 -7.05 4.76 -17.30
N ARG A 153 -7.62 3.99 -18.24
CA ARG A 153 -8.17 2.65 -17.97
C ARG A 153 -7.17 1.58 -18.39
N LEU A 154 -6.72 0.78 -17.44
CA LEU A 154 -5.79 -0.32 -17.68
C LEU A 154 -6.50 -1.66 -17.68
N GLN A 155 -6.26 -2.47 -18.69
CA GLN A 155 -6.67 -3.86 -18.76
C GLN A 155 -5.56 -4.76 -18.16
N LEU A 156 -5.93 -5.89 -17.58
CA LEU A 156 -4.97 -6.83 -16.97
C LEU A 156 -3.85 -7.30 -17.92
N HIS A 157 -4.11 -7.40 -19.21
CA HIS A 157 -3.08 -7.81 -20.18
C HIS A 157 -2.06 -6.71 -20.48
N GLN A 158 -2.34 -5.45 -20.12
CA GLN A 158 -1.46 -4.30 -20.34
C GLN A 158 -0.41 -4.15 -19.23
N LEU A 159 -0.57 -4.85 -18.10
CA LEU A 159 0.28 -4.71 -16.93
C LEU A 159 1.76 -4.98 -17.21
N TRP A 160 2.07 -5.91 -18.10
CA TRP A 160 3.47 -6.23 -18.44
C TRP A 160 4.26 -5.04 -19.00
N LYS A 161 3.59 -4.09 -19.68
CA LYS A 161 4.22 -2.88 -20.24
C LYS A 161 4.49 -1.82 -19.17
N CYS A 162 3.84 -1.94 -18.01
CA CYS A 162 3.91 -0.99 -16.91
C CYS A 162 5.21 -1.15 -16.11
N PHE A 163 5.69 -2.38 -15.92
CA PHE A 163 6.86 -2.69 -15.09
C PHE A 163 8.18 -2.07 -15.55
N SER A 164 8.30 -1.67 -16.82
CA SER A 164 9.50 -1.00 -17.31
C SER A 164 9.52 0.51 -17.06
N LEU A 165 8.40 1.11 -16.67
CA LEU A 165 8.25 2.55 -16.44
C LEU A 165 8.67 2.84 -15.00
N ILE A 166 9.95 3.19 -14.80
CA ILE A 166 10.56 3.36 -13.47
C ILE A 166 11.36 4.66 -13.34
N LEU A 167 11.46 5.43 -14.43
CA LEU A 167 12.13 6.72 -14.45
C LEU A 167 11.07 7.80 -14.61
N TRP A 168 11.33 8.96 -14.03
CA TRP A 168 10.55 10.16 -14.29
C TRP A 168 11.28 10.98 -15.36
N ASP A 169 10.55 11.37 -16.39
CA ASP A 169 10.98 12.33 -17.41
C ASP A 169 10.35 13.69 -17.10
N GLU A 170 11.21 14.64 -16.75
CA GLU A 170 10.82 15.99 -16.33
C GLU A 170 10.22 16.80 -17.47
N ASP A 171 10.75 16.66 -18.70
CA ASP A 171 10.33 17.42 -19.88
C ASP A 171 8.89 17.09 -20.27
N SER A 172 8.51 15.80 -20.18
CA SER A 172 7.17 15.33 -20.49
C SER A 172 6.25 15.25 -19.27
N SER A 173 6.79 15.42 -18.06
CA SER A 173 6.08 15.19 -16.78
C SER A 173 5.42 13.81 -16.73
N GLN A 174 6.10 12.79 -17.25
CA GLN A 174 5.59 11.43 -17.35
C GLN A 174 6.63 10.39 -16.91
N LEU A 175 6.17 9.15 -16.72
CA LEU A 175 7.05 8.03 -16.48
C LEU A 175 7.62 7.45 -17.77
N ALA A 176 8.92 7.17 -17.74
CA ALA A 176 9.71 6.64 -18.84
C ALA A 176 10.40 5.32 -18.47
N SER A 177 10.77 4.56 -19.51
CA SER A 177 11.60 3.37 -19.35
C SER A 177 13.07 3.69 -19.55
N VAL A 178 13.96 2.86 -19.00
CA VAL A 178 15.41 2.98 -19.22
C VAL A 178 15.75 2.97 -20.72
N LYS A 179 15.02 2.20 -21.54
CA LYS A 179 15.22 2.15 -22.99
C LYS A 179 14.83 3.44 -23.71
N THR A 180 13.92 4.22 -23.13
CA THR A 180 13.48 5.51 -23.68
C THR A 180 14.40 6.64 -23.24
N ALA A 181 15.00 6.52 -22.06
CA ALA A 181 15.86 7.54 -21.45
C ALA A 181 17.31 7.54 -21.97
N VAL A 182 17.79 6.41 -22.52
CA VAL A 182 19.12 6.31 -23.12
C VAL A 182 18.96 6.33 -24.64
N PRO A 183 19.45 7.39 -25.35
CA PRO A 183 19.53 7.38 -26.80
C PRO A 183 20.36 6.15 -27.24
N MET A 184 19.84 5.37 -28.20
CA MET A 184 20.64 4.30 -28.78
C MET A 184 21.61 4.91 -29.78
N ASP A 185 22.83 5.16 -29.29
CA ASP A 185 24.01 5.49 -30.09
C ASP A 185 24.65 4.21 -30.65
#